data_AF-A0A8H2WBF4-F1
#
_entry.id   AF-A0A8H2WBF4-F1
#
_cell.length_a   1.000
_cell.length_b   1.000
_cell.length_c   1.000
_cell.angle_alpha   90.00
_cell.angle_beta   90.00
_cell.angle_gamma   90.00
#
_symmetry.space_group_name_H-M   'P 1'
#
loop_
_entity.id
_entity.type
_entity.pdbx_description
1 polymer ?
#
loop_
_entity_poly.entity_id
_entity_poly.type
_entity_poly.pdbx_seq_one_letter_code
_entity_poly.pdbx_strand_id
1 'polypeptide(L)'
;YFSEMAADGGMSKYSTNKAGAKYGTGYCDAQCPKDIKFINGEANVLDWTPSSNDVNAGTGRYGTCCNEMDVWEANQISTAYTPHPCTVTGQTRCSGSDCSSGYCDPAGCDFNSYRMGVKSFYGPGSSYTVDTTKKITVVTQFITADGTATGALSEIRRLYVQDGKVIQNSKTNISGMSAYDSITEPFCTAQKTAFSDTNIFAAKGGYTNMGKAFDNGMVLVMSIWDDHAANMLWLDSNYPVGADASQPGVARGTCATTSGVPADVEANSPNSSVTYSNIRFGDVGSTYSGTGSTTTTTSAASSTTSASSSGAAHYAQCGGIGWTGATTCVSPYTCTVVNSYYYQCL
;
A
#
# COMPACT_ATOMS: atom_id res chain seq x y z
N TYR A 1 8.90 -3.87 3.45
CA TYR A 1 7.98 -2.74 3.41
C TYR A 1 8.78 -1.43 3.54
N PHE A 2 8.11 -0.29 3.53
CA PHE A 2 8.71 1.02 3.79
C PHE A 2 8.01 1.69 4.95
N SER A 3 8.78 2.34 5.82
CA SER A 3 8.28 3.08 6.98
C SER A 3 8.83 4.51 7.00
N GLU A 4 8.02 5.50 7.38
CA GLU A 4 8.38 6.93 7.41
C GLU A 4 9.23 7.28 8.64
N MET A 5 10.30 6.50 8.85
CA MET A 5 11.32 6.72 9.88
C MET A 5 12.26 7.85 9.50
N ALA A 6 12.81 8.52 10.51
CA ALA A 6 13.90 9.48 10.30
C ALA A 6 15.19 8.77 9.83
N ALA A 7 15.88 9.35 8.86
CA ALA A 7 17.11 8.78 8.29
C ALA A 7 18.24 8.55 9.32
N ASP A 8 18.28 9.33 10.40
CA ASP A 8 19.26 9.20 11.48
C ASP A 8 18.76 8.35 12.67
N GLY A 9 17.59 7.72 12.54
CA GLY A 9 16.95 6.95 13.62
C GLY A 9 16.48 7.81 14.79
N GLY A 10 16.32 9.12 14.60
CA GLY A 10 15.83 10.08 15.58
C GLY A 10 16.90 10.80 16.39
N MET A 11 18.20 10.69 16.05
CA MET A 11 19.29 11.32 16.82
C MET A 11 19.21 12.84 16.88
N SER A 12 18.91 13.49 15.74
CA SER A 12 18.78 14.95 15.66
C SER A 12 17.57 15.48 16.43
N LYS A 13 16.50 14.69 16.52
CA LYS A 13 15.26 15.07 17.21
C LYS A 13 15.31 14.77 18.71
N TYR A 14 16.01 13.71 19.12
CA TYR A 14 16.04 13.23 20.49
C TYR A 14 17.48 13.19 21.01
N SER A 15 17.88 14.22 21.75
CA SER A 15 19.27 14.38 22.20
C SER A 15 19.78 13.24 23.09
N THR A 16 18.90 12.46 23.70
CA THR A 16 19.22 11.27 24.50
C THR A 16 19.46 10.01 23.65
N ASN A 17 18.99 9.99 22.40
CA ASN A 17 19.37 8.96 21.44
C ASN A 17 20.80 9.22 20.95
N LYS A 18 21.76 8.48 21.51
CA LYS A 18 23.17 8.52 21.11
C LYS A 18 23.57 7.41 20.14
N ALA A 19 22.63 6.54 19.76
CA ALA A 19 22.89 5.34 18.97
C ALA A 19 22.49 5.53 17.50
N GLY A 20 21.24 5.94 17.25
CA GLY A 20 20.73 6.26 15.92
C GLY A 20 20.59 5.08 14.96
N ALA A 21 20.44 5.41 13.68
CA ALA A 21 20.28 4.44 12.59
C ALA A 21 21.41 3.39 12.55
N LYS A 22 22.63 3.73 13.00
CA LYS A 22 23.75 2.79 13.12
C LYS A 22 23.43 1.56 13.99
N TYR A 23 22.53 1.73 14.96
CA TYR A 23 22.06 0.67 15.86
C TYR A 23 20.58 0.34 15.64
N GLY A 24 19.98 0.79 14.54
CA GLY A 24 18.58 0.47 14.19
C GLY A 24 17.53 1.12 15.09
N THR A 25 17.79 2.31 15.66
CA THR A 25 16.78 3.00 16.48
C THR A 25 15.73 3.74 15.64
N GLY A 26 14.62 4.11 16.28
CA GLY A 26 13.64 5.04 15.69
C GLY A 26 12.55 4.37 14.86
N TYR A 27 12.37 3.05 15.02
CA TYR A 27 11.32 2.30 14.34
C TYR A 27 9.92 2.85 14.66
N CYS A 28 9.05 2.76 13.66
CA CYS A 28 7.63 3.06 13.71
C CYS A 28 6.94 2.36 12.55
N ASP A 29 5.64 2.16 12.65
CA ASP A 29 4.80 1.68 11.56
C ASP A 29 3.34 2.08 11.80
N ALA A 30 2.40 1.63 10.96
CA ALA A 30 1.00 2.02 11.06
C ALA A 30 0.21 1.25 12.12
N GLN A 31 0.80 0.21 12.73
CA GLN A 31 0.24 -0.50 13.88
C GLN A 31 0.50 0.23 15.20
N CYS A 32 1.31 1.30 15.17
CA CYS A 32 1.70 2.07 16.36
C CYS A 32 2.26 1.18 17.50
N PRO A 33 3.25 0.31 17.23
CA PRO A 33 3.70 -0.77 18.09
C PRO A 33 4.16 -0.26 19.46
N LYS A 34 3.69 -0.95 20.50
CA LYS A 34 3.98 -0.64 21.91
C LYS A 34 5.07 -1.53 22.50
N ASP A 35 5.54 -2.52 21.76
CA ASP A 35 6.61 -3.44 22.11
C ASP A 35 8.02 -2.88 21.84
N ILE A 36 8.10 -1.72 21.16
CA ILE A 36 9.36 -1.03 20.91
C ILE A 36 9.98 -0.56 22.24
N LYS A 37 11.16 -1.10 22.52
CA LYS A 37 11.89 -0.94 23.80
C LYS A 37 12.42 0.47 24.03
N PHE A 38 12.74 1.21 22.97
CA PHE A 38 13.22 2.59 23.04
C PHE A 38 12.46 3.48 22.06
N ILE A 39 11.76 4.49 22.56
CA ILE A 39 10.98 5.44 21.77
C ILE A 39 11.38 6.85 22.17
N ASN A 40 11.65 7.72 21.18
CA ASN A 40 12.06 9.12 21.40
C ASN A 40 13.32 9.28 22.29
N GLY A 41 14.25 8.33 22.21
CA GLY A 41 15.48 8.34 23.02
C GLY A 41 15.27 8.01 24.50
N GLU A 42 14.11 7.45 24.86
CA GLU A 42 13.74 7.02 26.21
C GLU A 42 13.40 5.52 26.20
N ALA A 43 13.68 4.82 27.30
CA ALA A 43 13.26 3.43 27.47
C ALA A 43 11.73 3.38 27.71
N ASN A 44 11.01 2.55 26.97
CA ASN A 44 9.55 2.42 27.06
C ASN A 44 9.12 1.48 28.20
N VAL A 45 9.66 1.69 29.41
CA VAL A 45 9.50 0.77 30.56
C VAL A 45 8.28 1.08 31.43
N LEU A 46 7.66 2.25 31.24
CA LEU A 46 6.46 2.62 31.99
C LEU A 46 5.32 1.67 31.62
N ASP A 47 4.64 1.13 32.64
CA ASP A 47 3.56 0.15 32.52
C ASP A 47 3.93 -1.10 31.69
N TRP A 48 5.21 -1.47 31.68
CA TRP A 48 5.68 -2.62 30.90
C TRP A 48 4.99 -3.91 31.34
N THR A 49 4.27 -4.53 30.41
CA THR A 49 3.56 -5.80 30.62
C THR A 49 4.16 -6.86 29.71
N PRO A 50 4.77 -7.93 30.25
CA PRO A 50 5.26 -9.05 29.44
C PRO A 50 4.13 -9.66 28.59
N SER A 51 4.46 -10.12 27.38
CA SER A 51 3.51 -10.89 26.58
C SER A 51 3.22 -12.23 27.26
N SER A 52 1.97 -12.69 27.17
CA SER A 52 1.57 -13.99 27.72
C SER A 52 1.99 -15.17 26.83
N ASN A 53 2.28 -14.90 25.55
CA ASN A 53 2.59 -15.91 24.55
C ASN A 53 3.91 -15.67 23.80
N ASP A 54 4.66 -14.61 24.12
CA ASP A 54 6.03 -14.36 23.62
C ASP A 54 6.96 -14.09 24.80
N VAL A 55 7.98 -14.93 24.98
CA VAL A 55 8.93 -14.81 26.09
C VAL A 55 9.94 -13.67 25.93
N ASN A 56 10.07 -13.12 24.73
CA ASN A 56 11.04 -12.08 24.37
C ASN A 56 10.44 -10.67 24.27
N ALA A 57 9.11 -10.58 24.32
CA ALA A 57 8.36 -9.35 24.13
C ALA A 57 7.48 -8.96 25.32
N GLY A 58 6.98 -7.73 25.24
CA GLY A 58 6.05 -7.11 26.16
C GLY A 58 5.65 -5.77 25.58
N THR A 59 4.73 -5.06 26.22
CA THR A 59 4.31 -3.73 25.76
C THR A 59 4.47 -2.71 26.85
N GLY A 60 5.01 -1.54 26.49
CA GLY A 60 5.09 -0.38 27.36
C GLY A 60 3.85 0.52 27.27
N ARG A 61 3.91 1.66 27.93
CA ARG A 61 2.87 2.70 27.89
C ARG A 61 2.73 3.31 26.49
N TYR A 62 3.85 3.58 25.84
CA TYR A 62 3.88 4.31 24.58
C TYR A 62 3.94 3.38 23.38
N GLY A 63 3.41 3.84 22.26
CA GLY A 63 3.68 3.27 20.94
C GLY A 63 4.37 4.27 20.01
N THR A 64 4.73 3.83 18.81
CA THR A 64 5.46 4.65 17.82
C THR A 64 4.85 4.48 16.43
N CYS A 65 4.17 5.51 15.96
CA CYS A 65 3.34 5.53 14.75
C CYS A 65 4.05 6.24 13.60
N CYS A 66 3.86 5.78 12.37
CA CYS A 66 4.14 6.54 11.15
C CYS A 66 3.49 5.89 9.92
N ASN A 67 3.47 6.61 8.79
CA ASN A 67 2.98 6.06 7.53
C ASN A 67 3.80 4.84 7.12
N GLU A 68 3.13 3.86 6.52
CA GLU A 68 3.72 2.58 6.13
C GLU A 68 3.23 2.16 4.75
N MET A 69 4.15 1.60 3.95
CA MET A 69 3.86 1.02 2.65
C MET A 69 4.39 -0.40 2.59
N ASP A 70 3.47 -1.35 2.74
CA ASP A 70 3.73 -2.76 2.61
C ASP A 70 3.82 -3.16 1.16
N VAL A 71 5.05 -3.10 0.64
CA VAL A 71 5.34 -3.59 -0.71
C VAL A 71 5.16 -5.11 -0.80
N TRP A 72 5.43 -5.84 0.27
CA TRP A 72 5.42 -7.30 0.27
C TRP A 72 5.28 -7.89 1.67
N GLU A 73 4.08 -8.38 1.97
CA GLU A 73 3.83 -9.31 3.06
C GLU A 73 3.43 -10.64 2.44
N ALA A 74 4.17 -11.71 2.72
CA ALA A 74 3.93 -12.99 2.06
C ALA A 74 4.54 -14.17 2.79
N ASN A 75 3.96 -15.33 2.50
CA ASN A 75 4.61 -16.62 2.58
C ASN A 75 4.40 -17.36 1.25
N GLN A 76 4.64 -18.68 1.20
CA GLN A 76 4.45 -19.44 -0.03
C GLN A 76 2.98 -19.60 -0.47
N ILE A 77 2.01 -19.34 0.43
CA ILE A 77 0.59 -19.56 0.21
C ILE A 77 -0.11 -18.29 -0.26
N SER A 78 0.19 -17.16 0.37
CA SER A 78 -0.49 -15.88 0.11
C SER A 78 0.47 -14.71 0.12
N THR A 79 0.05 -13.61 -0.52
CA THR A 79 0.75 -12.34 -0.48
C THR A 79 -0.24 -11.17 -0.50
N ALA A 80 0.13 -10.08 0.18
CA ALA A 80 -0.54 -8.80 0.14
C ALA A 80 0.46 -7.67 -0.16
N TYR A 81 -0.06 -6.57 -0.71
CA TYR A 81 0.59 -5.28 -0.67
C TYR A 81 -0.42 -4.22 -0.26
N THR A 82 -0.01 -3.32 0.63
CA THR A 82 -0.94 -2.53 1.43
C THR A 82 -0.34 -1.16 1.79
N PRO A 83 -0.95 -0.05 1.35
CA PRO A 83 -0.63 1.27 1.88
C PRO A 83 -1.41 1.54 3.18
N HIS A 84 -0.71 2.10 4.16
CA HIS A 84 -1.22 2.45 5.49
C HIS A 84 -0.94 3.92 5.82
N PRO A 85 -1.87 4.82 5.50
CA PRO A 85 -1.72 6.23 5.81
C PRO A 85 -1.96 6.52 7.29
N CYS A 86 -1.30 7.56 7.76
CA CYS A 86 -1.52 8.19 9.06
C CYS A 86 -1.84 9.67 8.89
N THR A 87 -2.50 10.27 9.87
CA THR A 87 -2.75 11.72 9.92
C THR A 87 -1.52 12.52 10.37
N VAL A 88 -0.52 11.84 10.92
CA VAL A 88 0.76 12.41 11.33
C VAL A 88 1.81 12.23 10.24
N THR A 89 2.84 13.06 10.26
CA THR A 89 3.98 13.01 9.33
C THR A 89 5.24 12.62 10.07
N GLY A 90 5.90 11.57 9.57
CA GLY A 90 7.07 10.95 10.19
C GLY A 90 6.77 10.27 11.53
N GLN A 91 7.82 9.75 12.15
CA GLN A 91 7.73 9.07 13.44
C GLN A 91 7.09 9.95 14.54
N THR A 92 6.04 9.41 15.16
CA THR A 92 5.27 10.05 16.22
C THR A 92 4.99 9.07 17.37
N ARG A 93 5.38 9.44 18.60
CA ARG A 93 5.04 8.67 19.81
C ARG A 93 3.56 8.87 20.15
N CYS A 94 2.84 7.78 20.40
CA CYS A 94 1.43 7.79 20.82
C CYS A 94 1.26 7.31 22.27
N SER A 95 0.09 7.58 22.86
CA SER A 95 -0.35 6.99 24.13
C SER A 95 -1.87 6.80 24.15
N GLY A 96 -2.37 5.87 24.96
CA GLY A 96 -3.81 5.64 25.08
C GLY A 96 -4.48 5.30 23.74
N SER A 97 -5.62 5.91 23.46
CA SER A 97 -6.38 5.71 22.20
C SER A 97 -5.64 6.16 20.94
N ASP A 98 -4.62 7.01 21.07
CA ASP A 98 -3.85 7.47 19.91
C ASP A 98 -3.10 6.32 19.24
N CYS A 99 -2.74 5.28 20.01
CA CYS A 99 -2.02 4.11 19.53
C CYS A 99 -2.90 3.05 18.85
N SER A 100 -4.22 3.05 19.04
CA SER A 100 -5.08 1.99 18.50
C SER A 100 -5.84 2.41 17.24
N SER A 101 -6.26 3.68 17.17
CA SER A 101 -6.99 4.18 15.99
C SER A 101 -6.85 5.70 15.79
N GLY A 102 -6.07 6.38 16.63
CA GLY A 102 -5.94 7.83 16.57
C GLY A 102 -5.17 8.30 15.33
N TYR A 103 -3.92 7.84 15.15
CA TYR A 103 -3.06 8.38 14.09
C TYR A 103 -3.13 7.62 12.78
N CYS A 104 -3.04 6.28 12.82
CA CYS A 104 -2.79 5.47 11.64
C CYS A 104 -3.99 4.62 11.23
N ASP A 105 -3.95 4.14 9.99
CA ASP A 105 -4.80 3.07 9.49
C ASP A 105 -4.09 1.71 9.67
N PRO A 106 -4.38 0.96 10.75
CA PRO A 106 -3.75 -0.34 10.96
C PRO A 106 -4.23 -1.40 9.96
N ALA A 107 -5.41 -1.23 9.35
CA ALA A 107 -5.96 -2.21 8.41
C ALA A 107 -5.47 -2.00 6.97
N GLY A 108 -5.24 -0.74 6.58
CA GLY A 108 -4.77 -0.37 5.25
C GLY A 108 -5.78 -0.62 4.13
N CYS A 109 -5.34 -0.39 2.89
CA CYS A 109 -6.09 -0.75 1.68
C CYS A 109 -5.39 -1.89 0.92
N ASP A 110 -5.60 -3.12 1.36
CA ASP A 110 -4.82 -4.27 0.90
C ASP A 110 -5.25 -4.80 -0.47
N PHE A 111 -4.27 -5.30 -1.22
CA PHE A 111 -4.50 -6.15 -2.37
C PHE A 111 -3.82 -7.51 -2.15
N ASN A 112 -4.61 -8.49 -1.73
CA ASN A 112 -4.26 -9.91 -1.73
C ASN A 112 -5.08 -10.63 -2.82
N SER A 113 -4.42 -11.23 -3.82
CA SER A 113 -5.09 -11.87 -4.96
C SER A 113 -6.11 -12.94 -4.56
N TYR A 114 -5.81 -13.74 -3.53
CA TYR A 114 -6.71 -14.77 -3.03
C TYR A 114 -7.93 -14.13 -2.35
N ARG A 115 -7.70 -13.12 -1.49
CA ARG A 115 -8.77 -12.35 -0.83
C ARG A 115 -9.68 -11.64 -1.84
N MET A 116 -9.12 -11.23 -2.97
CA MET A 116 -9.82 -10.62 -4.10
C MET A 116 -10.48 -11.63 -5.04
N GLY A 117 -10.57 -12.92 -4.66
CA GLY A 117 -11.34 -13.93 -5.38
C GLY A 117 -10.56 -14.72 -6.45
N VAL A 118 -9.25 -14.51 -6.58
CA VAL A 118 -8.40 -15.20 -7.58
C VAL A 118 -7.49 -16.22 -6.90
N LYS A 119 -8.07 -17.38 -6.57
CA LYS A 119 -7.45 -18.40 -5.72
C LYS A 119 -6.27 -19.15 -6.33
N SER A 120 -6.11 -19.11 -7.66
CA SER A 120 -5.04 -19.81 -8.40
C SER A 120 -3.94 -18.87 -8.93
N PHE A 121 -3.90 -17.62 -8.48
CA PHE A 121 -2.91 -16.66 -8.96
C PHE A 121 -1.52 -16.86 -8.35
N TYR A 122 -1.41 -16.95 -7.02
CA TYR A 122 -0.15 -17.05 -6.29
C TYR A 122 -0.20 -18.27 -5.36
N GLY A 123 0.80 -19.14 -5.41
CA GLY A 123 0.86 -20.33 -4.55
C GLY A 123 1.91 -21.34 -5.02
N PRO A 124 2.09 -22.45 -4.26
CA PRO A 124 3.17 -23.39 -4.51
C PRO A 124 2.87 -24.33 -5.68
N GLY A 125 3.72 -24.28 -6.71
CA GLY A 125 3.73 -25.22 -7.82
C GLY A 125 3.18 -24.64 -9.12
N SER A 126 3.41 -25.36 -10.21
CA SER A 126 3.12 -24.91 -11.58
C SER A 126 1.64 -24.78 -11.93
N SER A 127 0.73 -25.16 -11.03
CA SER A 127 -0.71 -24.91 -11.18
C SER A 127 -1.10 -23.46 -10.87
N TYR A 128 -0.24 -22.71 -10.19
CA TYR A 128 -0.43 -21.29 -9.91
C TYR A 128 0.20 -20.42 -11.00
N THR A 129 -0.37 -19.22 -11.21
CA THR A 129 0.16 -18.27 -12.21
C THR A 129 1.55 -17.75 -11.81
N VAL A 130 1.74 -17.47 -10.52
CA VAL A 130 3.01 -17.15 -9.87
C VAL A 130 3.35 -18.32 -8.94
N ASP A 131 4.36 -19.10 -9.33
CA ASP A 131 4.79 -20.31 -8.62
C ASP A 131 5.76 -19.96 -7.49
N THR A 132 5.32 -20.10 -6.25
CA THR A 132 6.11 -19.73 -5.06
C THR A 132 7.21 -20.71 -4.70
N THR A 133 7.29 -21.86 -5.39
CA THR A 133 8.41 -22.80 -5.24
C THR A 133 9.68 -22.31 -5.94
N LYS A 134 9.58 -21.22 -6.71
CA LYS A 134 10.66 -20.62 -7.48
C LYS A 134 10.88 -19.16 -7.06
N LYS A 135 12.05 -18.63 -7.42
CA LYS A 135 12.33 -17.20 -7.27
C LYS A 135 11.33 -16.36 -8.07
N ILE A 136 10.85 -15.29 -7.45
CA ILE A 136 9.92 -14.32 -8.05
C ILE A 136 10.59 -12.95 -8.04
N THR A 137 10.50 -12.22 -9.15
CA THR A 137 10.75 -10.77 -9.14
C THR A 137 9.42 -10.08 -8.90
N VAL A 138 9.33 -9.28 -7.83
CA VAL A 138 8.16 -8.46 -7.53
C VAL A 138 8.46 -7.03 -7.96
N VAL A 139 7.59 -6.44 -8.78
CA VAL A 139 7.72 -5.05 -9.23
C VAL A 139 6.51 -4.28 -8.76
N THR A 140 6.76 -3.17 -8.06
CA THR A 140 5.72 -2.25 -7.61
C THR A 140 5.98 -0.88 -8.23
N GLN A 141 4.96 -0.29 -8.83
CA GLN A 141 5.05 1.01 -9.48
C GLN A 141 4.13 2.00 -8.77
N PHE A 142 4.66 3.18 -8.45
CA PHE A 142 3.93 4.26 -7.80
C PHE A 142 3.64 5.33 -8.84
N ILE A 143 2.38 5.45 -9.24
CA ILE A 143 1.97 6.28 -10.36
C ILE A 143 1.37 7.55 -9.82
N THR A 144 1.77 8.67 -10.42
CA THR A 144 1.23 9.99 -10.13
C THR A 144 0.23 10.42 -11.19
N ALA A 145 -0.72 11.26 -10.81
CA ALA A 145 -1.83 11.68 -11.65
C ALA A 145 -1.39 12.39 -12.96
N ASP A 146 -0.23 13.05 -12.95
CA ASP A 146 0.34 13.75 -14.11
C ASP A 146 1.55 13.03 -14.74
N GLY A 147 1.93 11.87 -14.20
CA GLY A 147 3.09 11.09 -14.68
C GLY A 147 4.45 11.68 -14.33
N THR A 148 4.53 12.68 -13.44
CA THR A 148 5.78 13.30 -12.97
C THR A 148 6.14 12.85 -11.56
N ALA A 149 7.41 12.99 -11.16
CA ALA A 149 7.85 12.65 -9.80
C ALA A 149 7.27 13.56 -8.70
N THR A 150 6.64 14.69 -9.06
CA THR A 150 6.06 15.67 -8.13
C THR A 150 4.52 15.66 -8.13
N GLY A 151 3.90 14.83 -8.97
CA GLY A 151 2.46 14.72 -9.05
C GLY A 151 1.86 13.98 -7.86
N ALA A 152 0.56 14.16 -7.63
CA ALA A 152 -0.15 13.43 -6.57
C ALA A 152 -0.18 11.93 -6.87
N LEU A 153 0.14 11.09 -5.89
CA LEU A 153 -0.01 9.62 -5.99
C LEU A 153 -1.46 9.26 -6.36
N SER A 154 -1.63 8.45 -7.40
CA SER A 154 -2.93 8.10 -7.95
C SER A 154 -3.16 6.59 -8.05
N GLU A 155 -2.11 5.79 -8.12
CA GLU A 155 -2.21 4.34 -8.29
C GLU A 155 -0.95 3.62 -7.83
N ILE A 156 -1.12 2.47 -7.17
CA ILE A 156 -0.03 1.53 -6.86
C ILE A 156 -0.26 0.27 -7.69
N ARG A 157 0.60 0.07 -8.71
CA ARG A 157 0.51 -1.08 -9.63
C ARG A 157 1.48 -2.19 -9.23
N ARG A 158 1.10 -3.41 -9.54
CA ARG A 158 1.88 -4.63 -9.31
C ARG A 158 2.09 -5.40 -10.61
N LEU A 159 3.29 -5.92 -10.79
CA LEU A 159 3.56 -7.01 -11.73
C LEU A 159 4.65 -7.94 -11.16
N TYR A 160 4.78 -9.10 -11.78
CA TYR A 160 5.78 -10.10 -11.42
C TYR A 160 6.63 -10.47 -12.64
N VAL A 161 7.85 -10.92 -12.40
CA VAL A 161 8.67 -11.60 -13.43
C VAL A 161 9.16 -12.92 -12.87
N GLN A 162 8.83 -14.01 -13.57
CA GLN A 162 9.25 -15.36 -13.22
C GLN A 162 9.60 -16.11 -14.51
N ASP A 163 10.72 -16.85 -14.48
CA ASP A 163 11.24 -17.60 -15.64
C ASP A 163 11.32 -16.73 -16.93
N GLY A 164 11.70 -15.46 -16.78
CA GLY A 164 11.84 -14.49 -17.87
C GLY A 164 10.52 -13.95 -18.46
N LYS A 165 9.36 -14.31 -17.88
CA LYS A 165 8.04 -13.87 -18.34
C LYS A 165 7.47 -12.81 -17.43
N VAL A 166 6.93 -11.75 -18.01
CA VAL A 166 6.17 -10.73 -17.28
C VAL A 166 4.77 -11.28 -17.01
N ILE A 167 4.35 -11.21 -15.75
CA ILE A 167 3.04 -11.64 -15.27
C ILE A 167 2.35 -10.41 -14.68
N GLN A 168 1.25 -9.98 -15.30
CA GLN A 168 0.43 -8.89 -14.78
C GLN A 168 -0.25 -9.33 -13.48
N ASN A 169 -0.59 -8.37 -12.61
CA ASN A 169 -1.34 -8.68 -11.39
C ASN A 169 -2.68 -9.34 -11.73
N SER A 170 -3.21 -10.11 -10.78
CA SER A 170 -4.58 -10.63 -10.87
C SER A 170 -5.58 -9.47 -10.91
N LYS A 171 -6.71 -9.67 -11.59
CA LYS A 171 -7.87 -8.77 -11.48
C LYS A 171 -8.81 -9.26 -10.39
N THR A 172 -9.38 -8.36 -9.60
CA THR A 172 -10.39 -8.69 -8.61
C THR A 172 -11.55 -9.46 -9.24
N ASN A 173 -12.09 -10.42 -8.50
CA ASN A 173 -13.21 -11.26 -8.87
C ASN A 173 -14.17 -11.41 -7.69
N ILE A 174 -14.74 -10.28 -7.26
CA ILE A 174 -15.72 -10.20 -6.17
C ILE A 174 -17.07 -9.84 -6.78
N SER A 175 -18.10 -10.62 -6.46
CA SER A 175 -19.46 -10.38 -6.97
C SER A 175 -19.94 -8.98 -6.59
N GLY A 176 -20.46 -8.23 -7.58
CA GLY A 176 -20.93 -6.85 -7.37
C GLY A 176 -19.82 -5.78 -7.32
N MET A 177 -18.55 -6.16 -7.43
CA MET A 177 -17.41 -5.24 -7.49
C MET A 177 -16.86 -5.14 -8.91
N SER A 178 -16.41 -3.95 -9.31
CA SER A 178 -15.66 -3.79 -10.57
C SER A 178 -14.34 -4.56 -10.53
N ALA A 179 -13.81 -4.89 -11.71
CA ALA A 179 -12.51 -5.53 -11.85
C ALA A 179 -11.39 -4.49 -11.73
N TYR A 180 -10.49 -4.67 -10.76
CA TYR A 180 -9.31 -3.86 -10.52
C TYR A 180 -8.07 -4.77 -10.47
N ASP A 181 -6.91 -4.31 -10.94
CA ASP A 181 -5.61 -5.00 -10.82
C ASP A 181 -4.54 -4.18 -10.10
N SER A 182 -4.93 -3.03 -9.54
CA SER A 182 -4.08 -2.11 -8.82
C SER A 182 -4.83 -1.50 -7.65
N ILE A 183 -4.08 -0.90 -6.72
CA ILE A 183 -4.67 -0.11 -5.65
C ILE A 183 -4.89 1.29 -6.20
N THR A 184 -6.11 1.80 -6.03
CA THR A 184 -6.57 3.15 -6.35
C THR A 184 -7.62 3.56 -5.31
N GLU A 185 -7.92 4.85 -5.16
CA GLU A 185 -9.01 5.28 -4.26
C GLU A 185 -10.38 4.65 -4.59
N PRO A 186 -10.78 4.52 -5.88
CA PRO A 186 -11.98 3.76 -6.25
C PRO A 186 -11.92 2.29 -5.86
N PHE A 187 -10.77 1.62 -6.04
CA PHE A 187 -10.57 0.24 -5.58
C PHE A 187 -10.76 0.14 -4.06
N CYS A 188 -10.10 0.99 -3.27
CA CYS A 188 -10.19 0.97 -1.81
C CYS A 188 -11.64 1.14 -1.34
N THR A 189 -12.36 2.09 -1.93
CA THR A 189 -13.77 2.34 -1.60
C THR A 189 -14.66 1.14 -1.95
N ALA A 190 -14.47 0.58 -3.14
CA ALA A 190 -15.23 -0.58 -3.61
C ALA A 190 -14.94 -1.84 -2.78
N GLN A 191 -13.66 -2.10 -2.48
CA GLN A 191 -13.20 -3.20 -1.64
C GLN A 191 -13.81 -3.12 -0.24
N LYS A 192 -13.66 -1.97 0.44
CA LYS A 192 -14.16 -1.80 1.81
C LYS A 192 -15.68 -1.92 1.87
N THR A 193 -16.38 -1.40 0.86
CA THR A 193 -17.84 -1.56 0.74
C THR A 193 -18.24 -3.01 0.52
N ALA A 194 -17.59 -3.72 -0.41
CA ALA A 194 -17.89 -5.11 -0.72
C ALA A 194 -17.64 -6.07 0.46
N PHE A 195 -16.65 -5.76 1.31
CA PHE A 195 -16.30 -6.57 2.48
C PHE A 195 -16.98 -6.10 3.77
N SER A 196 -17.78 -5.03 3.71
CA SER A 196 -18.37 -4.38 4.89
C SER A 196 -17.32 -3.93 5.92
N ASP A 197 -16.13 -3.57 5.46
CA ASP A 197 -15.05 -3.02 6.25
C ASP A 197 -15.22 -1.49 6.38
N THR A 198 -14.82 -0.91 7.52
CA THR A 198 -14.74 0.55 7.65
C THR A 198 -13.58 1.07 6.78
N ASN A 199 -13.83 2.12 5.98
CA ASN A 199 -12.80 2.73 5.14
C ASN A 199 -11.91 3.70 5.92
N ILE A 200 -11.11 3.15 6.85
CA ILE A 200 -10.15 3.92 7.66
C ILE A 200 -9.09 4.56 6.77
N PHE A 201 -8.65 3.89 5.70
CA PHE A 201 -7.74 4.41 4.69
C PHE A 201 -8.14 5.81 4.19
N ALA A 202 -9.39 5.97 3.73
CA ALA A 202 -9.91 7.26 3.32
C ALA A 202 -10.00 8.26 4.49
N ALA A 203 -10.42 7.81 5.67
CA ALA A 203 -10.50 8.65 6.87
C ALA A 203 -9.12 9.15 7.34
N LYS A 204 -8.03 8.45 7.01
CA LYS A 204 -6.64 8.84 7.30
C LYS A 204 -5.97 9.56 6.12
N GLY A 205 -6.74 10.01 5.13
CA GLY A 205 -6.26 10.84 4.03
C GLY A 205 -5.76 10.07 2.80
N GLY A 206 -5.90 8.74 2.78
CA GLY A 206 -5.64 7.90 1.62
C GLY A 206 -4.32 8.21 0.91
N TYR A 207 -4.37 8.43 -0.40
CA TYR A 207 -3.18 8.76 -1.20
C TYR A 207 -2.63 10.15 -0.98
N THR A 208 -3.41 11.08 -0.43
CA THR A 208 -2.86 12.39 -0.05
C THR A 208 -1.80 12.25 1.02
N ASN A 209 -2.02 11.41 2.04
CA ASN A 209 -1.05 11.24 3.12
C ASN A 209 0.04 10.22 2.76
N MET A 210 -0.28 9.14 2.03
CA MET A 210 0.76 8.24 1.51
C MET A 210 1.72 8.93 0.54
N GLY A 211 1.22 9.76 -0.38
CA GLY A 211 2.06 10.52 -1.31
C GLY A 211 3.02 11.45 -0.57
N LYS A 212 2.55 12.16 0.45
CA LYS A 212 3.41 13.00 1.31
C LYS A 212 4.49 12.18 2.02
N ALA A 213 4.17 10.99 2.51
CA ALA A 213 5.16 10.12 3.13
C ALA A 213 6.25 9.68 2.13
N PHE A 214 5.87 9.43 0.86
CA PHE A 214 6.84 9.14 -0.20
C PHE A 214 7.73 10.36 -0.50
N ASP A 215 7.14 11.56 -0.58
CA ASP A 215 7.87 12.82 -0.82
C ASP A 215 8.89 13.12 0.29
N ASN A 216 8.56 12.78 1.54
CA ASN A 216 9.46 12.95 2.68
C ASN A 216 10.61 11.94 2.70
N GLY A 217 10.48 10.84 1.94
CA GLY A 217 11.37 9.70 1.97
C GLY A 217 11.01 8.70 3.07
N MET A 218 11.11 7.43 2.74
CA MET A 218 10.85 6.32 3.65
C MET A 218 12.04 5.36 3.73
N VAL A 219 12.15 4.66 4.85
CA VAL A 219 13.19 3.68 5.12
C VAL A 219 12.69 2.29 4.70
N LEU A 220 13.49 1.58 3.89
CA LEU A 220 13.25 0.18 3.54
C LEU A 220 13.43 -0.72 4.76
N VAL A 221 12.45 -1.58 5.03
CA VAL A 221 12.52 -2.62 6.05
C VAL A 221 12.35 -4.01 5.41
N MET A 222 13.19 -4.94 5.84
CA MET A 222 13.13 -6.37 5.48
C MET A 222 13.08 -7.17 6.77
N SER A 223 12.10 -8.06 6.90
CA SER A 223 11.84 -8.81 8.13
C SER A 223 11.35 -10.24 7.82
N ILE A 224 11.39 -11.09 8.84
CA ILE A 224 10.75 -12.40 8.89
C ILE A 224 10.23 -12.57 10.32
N TRP A 225 8.97 -12.95 10.47
CA TRP A 225 8.29 -12.99 11.76
C TRP A 225 7.08 -13.92 11.69
N ASP A 226 6.68 -14.44 12.84
CA ASP A 226 5.38 -15.05 13.10
C ASP A 226 4.55 -14.12 13.99
N ASP A 227 3.25 -14.38 14.07
CA ASP A 227 2.28 -13.40 14.57
C ASP A 227 1.62 -13.88 15.86
N HIS A 228 2.07 -13.31 16.98
CA HIS A 228 1.51 -13.57 18.30
C HIS A 228 0.12 -12.95 18.54
N ALA A 229 -0.37 -12.08 17.66
CA ALA A 229 -1.66 -11.41 17.80
C ALA A 229 -2.78 -12.13 17.05
N ALA A 230 -2.52 -12.60 15.82
CA ALA A 230 -3.53 -13.19 14.95
C ALA A 230 -3.05 -14.42 14.16
N ASN A 231 -1.90 -15.03 14.54
CA ASN A 231 -1.37 -16.25 13.95
C ASN A 231 -1.20 -16.18 12.41
N MET A 232 -1.00 -14.98 11.85
CA MET A 232 -0.87 -14.72 10.41
C MET A 232 -2.14 -15.03 9.59
N LEU A 233 -3.26 -15.31 10.26
CA LEU A 233 -4.50 -15.76 9.61
C LEU A 233 -5.12 -14.68 8.72
N TRP A 234 -4.85 -13.41 9.03
CA TRP A 234 -5.25 -12.26 8.23
C TRP A 234 -4.57 -12.24 6.85
N LEU A 235 -3.45 -12.93 6.68
CA LEU A 235 -2.73 -13.04 5.41
C LEU A 235 -3.10 -14.30 4.62
N ASP A 236 -3.18 -15.47 5.28
CA ASP A 236 -3.15 -16.76 4.57
C ASP A 236 -4.27 -17.76 4.92
N SER A 237 -5.23 -17.38 5.76
CA SER A 237 -6.32 -18.24 6.22
C SER A 237 -7.69 -17.56 6.09
N ASN A 238 -8.71 -18.06 6.79
CA ASN A 238 -9.99 -17.39 6.96
C ASN A 238 -9.91 -16.47 8.19
N TYR A 239 -10.12 -15.17 7.99
CA TYR A 239 -10.09 -14.19 9.08
C TYR A 239 -11.23 -13.17 8.94
N PRO A 240 -12.01 -12.94 10.02
CA PRO A 240 -11.84 -13.47 11.37
C PRO A 240 -12.23 -14.96 11.51
N VAL A 241 -11.65 -15.64 12.50
CA VAL A 241 -11.93 -17.06 12.76
C VAL A 241 -13.40 -17.27 13.09
N GLY A 242 -14.02 -18.29 12.47
CA GLY A 242 -15.45 -18.61 12.65
C GLY A 242 -16.40 -17.85 11.71
N ALA A 243 -15.91 -16.85 10.96
CA ALA A 243 -16.68 -16.26 9.89
C ALA A 243 -16.86 -17.24 8.72
N ASP A 244 -17.99 -17.12 8.01
CA ASP A 244 -18.28 -17.91 6.82
C ASP A 244 -17.28 -17.54 5.70
N ALA A 245 -16.47 -18.52 5.30
CA ALA A 245 -15.44 -18.37 4.26
C ALA A 245 -15.98 -18.03 2.86
N SER A 246 -17.30 -18.15 2.64
CA SER A 246 -17.95 -17.70 1.42
C SER A 246 -18.21 -16.19 1.39
N GLN A 247 -18.17 -15.52 2.55
CA GLN A 247 -18.33 -14.06 2.63
C GLN A 247 -17.12 -13.36 2.01
N PRO A 248 -17.33 -12.38 1.11
CA PRO A 248 -16.26 -11.60 0.52
C PRO A 248 -15.31 -11.01 1.57
N GLY A 249 -14.00 -11.20 1.37
CA GLY A 249 -12.96 -10.66 2.25
C GLY A 249 -12.55 -11.55 3.43
N VAL A 250 -13.28 -12.62 3.74
CA VAL A 250 -12.93 -13.54 4.84
C VAL A 250 -11.76 -14.44 4.46
N ALA A 251 -11.85 -15.16 3.34
CA ALA A 251 -10.83 -16.10 2.92
C ALA A 251 -9.64 -15.39 2.26
N ARG A 252 -8.45 -15.47 2.86
CA ARG A 252 -7.21 -14.82 2.40
C ARG A 252 -6.14 -15.80 1.91
N GLY A 253 -6.30 -17.09 2.18
CA GLY A 253 -5.47 -18.16 1.66
C GLY A 253 -6.04 -19.54 1.97
N THR A 254 -5.19 -20.57 1.86
CA THR A 254 -5.58 -21.97 2.04
C THR A 254 -5.18 -22.55 3.41
N CYS A 255 -4.50 -21.79 4.26
CA CYS A 255 -4.06 -22.27 5.56
C CYS A 255 -5.26 -22.55 6.49
N ALA A 256 -5.16 -23.57 7.32
CA ALA A 256 -6.20 -23.90 8.30
C ALA A 256 -6.30 -22.79 9.36
N THR A 257 -7.48 -22.54 9.92
CA THR A 257 -7.63 -21.53 10.99
C THR A 257 -6.92 -21.89 12.30
N THR A 258 -6.38 -23.11 12.39
CA THR A 258 -5.57 -23.61 13.50
C THR A 258 -4.06 -23.51 13.22
N SER A 259 -3.64 -22.99 12.06
CA SER A 259 -2.21 -22.80 11.76
C SER A 259 -1.66 -21.54 12.43
N GLY A 260 -0.34 -21.35 12.32
CA GLY A 260 0.30 -20.07 12.60
C GLY A 260 0.48 -19.75 14.08
N VAL A 261 0.13 -20.67 14.99
CA VAL A 261 0.47 -20.54 16.42
C VAL A 261 1.99 -20.45 16.52
N PRO A 262 2.56 -19.37 17.09
CA PRO A 262 4.01 -19.12 17.08
C PRO A 262 4.84 -20.31 17.57
N ALA A 263 4.49 -20.87 18.74
CA ALA A 263 5.17 -22.04 19.29
C ALA A 263 5.19 -23.25 18.34
N ASP A 264 4.13 -23.46 17.56
CA ASP A 264 4.07 -24.54 16.57
C ASP A 264 4.91 -24.20 15.33
N VAL A 265 4.89 -22.95 14.86
CA VAL A 265 5.66 -22.51 13.69
C VAL A 265 7.15 -22.55 13.98
N GLU A 266 7.59 -21.99 15.11
CA GLU A 266 8.97 -22.01 15.59
C GLU A 266 9.50 -23.45 15.72
N ALA A 267 8.70 -24.36 16.31
CA ALA A 267 9.10 -25.75 16.52
C ALA A 267 9.13 -26.56 15.21
N ASN A 268 8.15 -26.37 14.32
CA ASN A 268 8.00 -27.19 13.12
C ASN A 268 8.73 -26.64 11.89
N SER A 269 9.01 -25.33 11.86
CA SER A 269 9.68 -24.65 10.74
C SER A 269 10.88 -23.80 11.18
N PRO A 270 11.79 -24.32 12.04
CA PRO A 270 12.89 -23.53 12.62
C PRO A 270 13.92 -23.07 11.58
N ASN A 271 13.96 -23.73 10.41
CA ASN A 271 14.89 -23.43 9.33
C ASN A 271 14.25 -22.57 8.22
N SER A 272 13.04 -22.04 8.46
CA SER A 272 12.42 -21.09 7.53
C SER A 272 13.33 -19.90 7.31
N SER A 273 13.43 -19.46 6.06
CA SER A 273 14.23 -18.31 5.69
C SER A 273 13.61 -17.60 4.49
N VAL A 274 13.92 -16.32 4.34
CA VAL A 274 13.54 -15.50 3.20
C VAL A 274 14.79 -14.87 2.60
N THR A 275 14.87 -14.80 1.28
CA THR A 275 15.97 -14.14 0.57
C THR A 275 15.43 -12.98 -0.26
N TYR A 276 15.72 -11.77 0.19
CA TYR A 276 15.55 -10.56 -0.61
C TYR A 276 16.83 -10.29 -1.41
N SER A 277 16.73 -10.13 -2.72
CA SER A 277 17.90 -9.93 -3.59
C SER A 277 17.55 -9.14 -4.84
N ASN A 278 18.56 -8.61 -5.54
CA ASN A 278 18.39 -7.87 -6.79
C ASN A 278 17.40 -6.69 -6.65
N ILE A 279 17.50 -5.96 -5.53
CA ILE A 279 16.73 -4.73 -5.31
C ILE A 279 17.15 -3.71 -6.37
N ARG A 280 16.16 -3.10 -7.02
CA ARG A 280 16.33 -2.09 -8.06
C ARG A 280 15.35 -0.96 -7.80
N PHE A 281 15.77 0.27 -8.11
CA PHE A 281 14.98 1.47 -7.98
C PHE A 281 15.26 2.38 -9.18
N GLY A 282 14.21 2.99 -9.75
CA GLY A 282 14.30 3.84 -10.93
C GLY A 282 12.93 4.08 -11.55
N ASP A 283 12.92 4.76 -12.70
CA ASP A 283 11.70 5.13 -13.42
C ASP A 283 10.84 3.92 -13.79
N VAL A 284 9.53 4.15 -13.95
CA VAL A 284 8.57 3.12 -14.35
C VAL A 284 9.03 2.42 -15.64
N GLY A 285 9.18 1.10 -15.57
CA GLY A 285 9.65 0.26 -16.68
C GLY A 285 11.17 0.01 -16.73
N SER A 286 11.98 0.67 -15.90
CA SER A 286 13.45 0.54 -15.93
C SER A 286 14.01 -0.66 -15.16
N THR A 287 13.22 -1.27 -14.27
CA THR A 287 13.73 -2.21 -13.26
C THR A 287 13.57 -3.69 -13.60
N TYR A 288 12.95 -4.02 -14.75
CA TYR A 288 12.72 -5.40 -15.17
C TYR A 288 12.79 -5.58 -16.69
N SER A 289 12.96 -6.83 -17.12
CA SER A 289 12.94 -7.25 -18.52
C SER A 289 12.27 -8.62 -18.63
N GLY A 290 11.54 -8.88 -19.71
CA GLY A 290 10.94 -10.19 -19.94
C GLY A 290 10.03 -10.23 -21.16
N THR A 291 9.74 -11.44 -21.65
CA THR A 291 8.75 -11.63 -22.73
C THR A 291 7.37 -11.22 -22.23
N GLY A 292 6.64 -10.46 -23.03
CA GLY A 292 5.37 -9.83 -22.63
C GLY A 292 5.53 -8.43 -22.02
N SER A 293 6.76 -7.94 -21.86
CA SER A 293 7.02 -6.52 -21.61
C SER A 293 6.80 -5.75 -22.91
N THR A 294 5.65 -5.09 -23.07
CA THR A 294 5.55 -4.02 -24.05
C THR A 294 6.51 -2.93 -23.60
N THR A 295 7.64 -2.79 -24.29
CA THR A 295 8.58 -1.70 -24.08
C THR A 295 7.79 -0.41 -24.13
N THR A 296 7.63 0.26 -22.98
CA THR A 296 7.08 1.61 -22.96
C THR A 296 8.23 2.51 -23.38
N THR A 297 8.48 2.58 -24.69
CA THR A 297 9.17 3.73 -25.26
C THR A 297 8.34 4.94 -24.87
N THR A 298 8.98 5.88 -24.17
CA THR A 298 8.51 7.25 -23.97
C THR A 298 8.27 7.89 -25.33
N SER A 299 7.10 7.64 -25.91
CA SER A 299 6.60 8.34 -27.08
C SER A 299 5.91 9.60 -26.57
N ALA A 300 6.44 10.75 -26.97
CA ALA A 300 5.80 12.05 -26.78
C ALA A 300 4.31 11.96 -27.16
N ALA A 301 3.47 12.57 -26.32
CA ALA A 301 2.02 12.54 -26.45
C ALA A 301 1.56 12.95 -27.86
N SER A 302 1.02 11.99 -28.62
CA SER A 302 0.18 12.29 -29.77
C SER A 302 -1.23 12.61 -29.27
N SER A 303 -1.59 13.88 -29.35
CA SER A 303 -2.93 14.40 -29.07
C SER A 303 -3.96 13.82 -30.05
N THR A 304 -4.88 13.00 -29.56
CA THR A 304 -6.11 12.65 -30.29
C THR A 304 -7.18 13.70 -30.03
N THR A 305 -7.45 14.53 -31.05
CA THR A 305 -8.54 15.50 -31.09
C THR A 305 -9.88 14.80 -31.34
N SER A 306 -10.72 14.71 -30.30
CA SER A 306 -12.15 14.40 -30.44
C SER A 306 -12.91 15.70 -30.67
N ALA A 307 -13.13 16.06 -31.94
CA ALA A 307 -13.96 17.21 -32.30
C ALA A 307 -15.45 16.90 -32.03
N SER A 308 -16.00 17.45 -30.94
CA SER A 308 -17.45 17.59 -30.75
C SER A 308 -17.95 18.70 -31.66
N SER A 309 -18.81 18.36 -32.61
CA SER A 309 -19.30 19.26 -33.68
C SER A 309 -20.48 20.16 -33.26
N SER A 310 -20.66 20.42 -31.97
CA SER A 310 -21.62 21.41 -31.47
C SER A 310 -20.94 22.20 -30.35
N GLY A 311 -20.80 23.52 -30.53
CA GLY A 311 -20.11 24.40 -29.58
C GLY A 311 -20.59 24.28 -28.13
N ALA A 312 -19.87 24.90 -27.21
CA ALA A 312 -20.23 24.99 -25.79
C ALA A 312 -21.58 25.72 -25.60
N ALA A 313 -22.40 25.23 -24.66
CA ALA A 313 -23.69 25.83 -24.33
C ALA A 313 -23.55 27.22 -23.70
N HIS A 314 -24.65 27.98 -23.59
CA HIS A 314 -24.68 29.24 -22.83
C HIS A 314 -24.11 29.03 -21.42
N TYR A 315 -23.20 29.89 -21.00
CA TYR A 315 -22.46 29.84 -19.73
C TYR A 315 -21.43 28.71 -19.57
N ALA A 316 -21.25 27.85 -20.56
CA ALA A 316 -20.19 26.83 -20.52
C ALA A 316 -18.83 27.43 -20.89
N GLN A 317 -17.76 26.74 -20.45
CA GLN A 317 -16.39 27.13 -20.76
C GLN A 317 -16.09 26.86 -22.24
N CYS A 318 -15.50 27.85 -22.89
CA CYS A 318 -15.13 27.81 -24.31
C CYS A 318 -13.65 28.12 -24.56
N GLY A 319 -12.83 28.17 -23.51
CA GLY A 319 -11.40 28.46 -23.64
C GLY A 319 -10.70 28.74 -22.32
N GLY A 320 -9.40 29.01 -22.41
CA GLY A 320 -8.50 29.23 -21.27
C GLY A 320 -7.23 28.37 -21.37
N ILE A 321 -6.16 28.80 -20.70
CA ILE A 321 -4.92 28.02 -20.59
C ILE A 321 -5.23 26.63 -20.00
N GLY A 322 -4.85 25.58 -20.74
CA GLY A 322 -5.08 24.18 -20.35
C GLY A 322 -6.45 23.61 -20.75
N TRP A 323 -7.34 24.40 -21.37
CA TRP A 323 -8.64 23.91 -21.83
C TRP A 323 -8.50 23.06 -23.10
N THR A 324 -9.05 21.84 -23.07
CA THR A 324 -9.04 20.89 -24.20
C THR A 324 -10.43 20.62 -24.78
N GLY A 325 -11.46 21.33 -24.32
CA GLY A 325 -12.85 21.17 -24.76
C GLY A 325 -13.22 22.07 -25.94
N ALA A 326 -14.53 22.28 -26.15
CA ALA A 326 -15.04 23.11 -27.25
C ALA A 326 -14.50 24.55 -27.17
N THR A 327 -14.11 25.11 -28.31
CA THR A 327 -13.57 26.48 -28.44
C THR A 327 -14.52 27.46 -29.12
N THR A 328 -15.70 27.00 -29.49
CA THR A 328 -16.80 27.79 -30.06
C THR A 328 -18.05 27.63 -29.21
N CYS A 329 -18.99 28.57 -29.31
CA CYS A 329 -20.26 28.54 -28.60
C CYS A 329 -21.40 28.16 -29.54
N VAL A 330 -22.48 27.58 -29.00
CA VAL A 330 -23.73 27.43 -29.74
C VAL A 330 -24.30 28.81 -30.06
N SER A 331 -24.79 29.02 -31.28
CA SER A 331 -25.47 30.27 -31.66
C SER A 331 -26.66 30.55 -30.72
N PRO A 332 -26.87 31.80 -30.24
CA PRO A 332 -26.25 33.07 -30.67
C PRO A 332 -25.07 33.54 -29.80
N TYR A 333 -24.52 32.69 -28.94
CA TYR A 333 -23.54 33.09 -27.92
C TYR A 333 -22.12 33.27 -28.49
N THR A 334 -21.34 34.13 -27.84
CA THR A 334 -19.95 34.43 -28.20
C THR A 334 -19.00 34.02 -27.07
N CYS A 335 -17.88 33.39 -27.42
CA CYS A 335 -16.87 33.03 -26.44
C CYS A 335 -16.14 34.28 -25.93
N THR A 336 -16.43 34.67 -24.70
CA THR A 336 -15.91 35.89 -24.07
C THR A 336 -14.82 35.54 -23.08
N VAL A 337 -13.68 36.23 -23.16
CA VAL A 337 -12.56 36.03 -22.24
C VAL A 337 -12.92 36.62 -20.87
N VAL A 338 -12.93 35.77 -19.82
CA VAL A 338 -13.12 36.22 -18.43
C VAL A 338 -11.76 36.43 -17.78
N ASN A 339 -10.85 35.46 -17.91
CA ASN A 339 -9.45 35.58 -17.52
C ASN A 339 -8.59 34.59 -18.33
N SER A 340 -7.26 34.60 -18.12
CA SER A 340 -6.30 33.78 -18.86
C SER A 340 -6.57 32.27 -18.82
N TYR A 341 -7.25 31.77 -17.78
CA TYR A 341 -7.55 30.35 -17.59
C TYR A 341 -9.01 29.98 -17.91
N TYR A 342 -9.89 30.96 -18.17
CA TYR A 342 -11.32 30.70 -18.31
C TYR A 342 -12.01 31.69 -19.25
N TYR A 343 -12.55 31.18 -20.37
CA TYR A 343 -13.41 31.91 -21.31
C TYR A 343 -14.81 31.28 -21.27
N GLN A 344 -15.85 32.10 -21.38
CA GLN A 344 -17.24 31.66 -21.19
C GLN A 344 -18.13 32.07 -22.37
N CYS A 345 -19.05 31.20 -22.77
CA CYS A 345 -20.10 31.54 -23.74
C CYS A 345 -21.15 32.47 -23.11
N LEU A 346 -21.28 33.69 -23.65
CA LEU A 346 -22.25 34.72 -23.25
C LEU A 346 -23.00 35.27 -24.47
#